data_AF-A0A098E784-F1
#
_entry.id   AF-A0A098E784-F1
#
_cell.length_a   1.000
_cell.length_b   1.000
_cell.length_c   1.000
_cell.angle_alpha   90.00
_cell.angle_beta   90.00
_cell.angle_gamma   90.00
#
_symmetry.space_group_name_H-M   'P 1'
#
loop_
_entity.id
_entity.type
_entity.pdbx_description
1 polymer ?
#
loop_
_entity_poly.entity_id
_entity_poly.type
_entity_poly.pdbx_seq_one_letter_code
_entity_poly.pdbx_strand_id
1 'polypeptide(L)'
;MTKKQKYVSDMEVIQYIKEQEVVTWDSLEKRFGITRVALWRKLKKHKKITSLNKNSKYFTILNFVEDKMDDNGIWKYNDLIFSIHGGVCDTIKYLVDTSNQGIKCKDLDIIMNISTGPHLLKTIKKGYIVRGKISREWVYFSSNEKVMMQQLKKREMHDIVKIDTSQTEKSTIPQEKGKNWSNTSIKPYVVWKEKAKERRLKNKFLKQRVKELTTSRDSWKNKAKKTNNTSNDLERENIDLKKKT
;
A
#
# COMPACT_ATOMS: atom_id res chain seq x y z
N MET A 1 -30.23 30.67 -42.69
CA MET A 1 -29.38 29.76 -43.48
C MET A 1 -28.98 28.58 -42.60
N THR A 2 -29.67 27.45 -42.75
CA THR A 2 -29.40 26.20 -42.02
C THR A 2 -28.04 25.67 -42.48
N LYS A 3 -27.00 25.77 -41.64
CA LYS A 3 -25.72 25.11 -41.89
C LYS A 3 -25.99 23.62 -42.06
N LYS A 4 -25.86 23.12 -43.29
CA LYS A 4 -25.95 21.69 -43.61
C LYS A 4 -24.88 21.00 -42.76
N GLN A 5 -25.28 20.30 -41.71
CA GLN A 5 -24.34 19.64 -40.79
C GLN A 5 -23.56 18.61 -41.61
N LYS A 6 -22.24 18.83 -41.78
CA LYS A 6 -21.35 17.88 -42.45
C LYS A 6 -21.50 16.54 -41.73
N TYR A 7 -21.90 15.50 -42.45
CA TYR A 7 -21.94 14.15 -41.89
C TYR A 7 -20.52 13.72 -41.59
N VAL A 8 -20.21 13.54 -40.30
CA VAL A 8 -18.91 13.05 -39.83
C VAL A 8 -19.03 11.53 -39.71
N SER A 9 -18.17 10.78 -40.39
CA SER A 9 -18.21 9.31 -40.31
C SER A 9 -17.58 8.80 -39.01
N ASP A 10 -17.93 7.58 -38.58
CA ASP A 10 -17.31 6.98 -37.40
C ASP A 10 -15.80 6.76 -37.63
N MET A 11 -15.43 6.38 -38.85
CA MET A 11 -14.05 6.14 -39.27
C MET A 11 -13.21 7.42 -39.20
N GLU A 12 -13.76 8.57 -39.59
CA GLU A 12 -13.06 9.86 -39.53
C GLU A 12 -12.70 10.25 -38.09
N VAL A 13 -13.61 10.03 -37.13
CA VAL A 13 -13.36 10.32 -35.72
C VAL A 13 -12.28 9.38 -35.16
N ILE A 14 -12.37 8.10 -35.50
CA ILE A 14 -11.42 7.08 -35.04
C ILE A 14 -10.02 7.35 -35.59
N GLN A 15 -9.90 7.67 -36.87
CA GLN A 15 -8.63 8.00 -37.52
C GLN A 15 -7.99 9.24 -36.91
N TYR A 16 -8.78 10.28 -36.63
CA TYR A 16 -8.29 11.48 -35.95
C TYR A 16 -7.75 11.17 -34.55
N ILE A 17 -8.45 10.32 -33.77
CA ILE A 17 -7.96 9.91 -32.44
C ILE A 17 -6.66 9.12 -32.55
N LYS A 18 -6.52 8.27 -33.58
CA LYS A 18 -5.29 7.53 -33.83
C LYS A 18 -4.10 8.45 -34.14
N GLU A 19 -4.33 9.48 -34.95
CA GLU A 19 -3.31 10.47 -35.31
C GLU A 19 -2.89 11.36 -34.15
N GLN A 20 -3.82 11.77 -33.29
CA GLN A 20 -3.53 12.63 -32.14
C GLN A 20 -3.05 11.86 -30.91
N GLU A 21 -3.23 10.53 -30.87
CA GLU A 21 -3.01 9.59 -29.76
C GLU A 21 -3.84 9.87 -28.49
N VAL A 22 -3.95 11.13 -28.06
CA VAL A 22 -4.68 11.56 -26.86
C VAL A 22 -5.59 12.75 -27.21
N VAL A 23 -6.85 12.65 -26.82
CA VAL A 23 -7.86 13.68 -27.12
C VAL A 23 -8.70 14.05 -25.90
N THR A 24 -9.43 15.16 -26.02
CA THR A 24 -10.49 15.57 -25.09
C THR A 24 -11.82 15.68 -25.82
N TRP A 25 -12.93 15.65 -25.07
CA TRP A 25 -14.25 15.86 -25.68
C TRP A 25 -14.33 17.25 -26.34
N ASP A 26 -13.86 18.29 -25.65
CA ASP A 26 -13.86 19.67 -26.16
C ASP A 26 -13.08 19.80 -27.48
N SER A 27 -11.92 19.12 -27.60
CA SER A 27 -11.14 19.12 -28.85
C SER A 27 -11.87 18.42 -29.99
N LEU A 28 -12.60 17.34 -29.71
CA LEU A 28 -13.37 16.63 -30.73
C LEU A 28 -14.60 17.44 -31.17
N GLU A 29 -15.31 18.06 -30.23
CA GLU A 29 -16.46 18.93 -30.53
C GLU A 29 -16.03 20.12 -31.41
N LYS A 30 -14.91 20.77 -31.06
CA LYS A 30 -14.33 21.86 -31.87
C LYS A 30 -13.90 21.39 -33.26
N ARG A 31 -13.28 20.21 -33.38
CA ARG A 31 -12.77 19.67 -34.66
C ARG A 31 -13.91 19.28 -35.60
N PHE A 32 -14.93 18.59 -35.09
CA PHE A 32 -15.98 17.98 -35.91
C PHE A 32 -17.27 18.79 -35.95
N GLY A 33 -17.43 19.81 -35.09
CA GLY A 33 -18.61 20.67 -35.05
C GLY A 33 -19.89 19.93 -34.69
N ILE A 34 -19.79 18.79 -33.98
CA ILE A 34 -20.91 17.97 -33.52
C ILE A 34 -20.89 17.84 -32.00
N THR A 35 -22.03 17.51 -31.42
CA THR A 35 -22.19 17.41 -29.96
C THR A 35 -21.43 16.21 -29.39
N ARG A 36 -21.05 16.31 -28.11
CA ARG A 36 -20.42 15.24 -27.33
C ARG A 36 -21.25 13.95 -27.35
N VAL A 37 -22.57 14.04 -27.30
CA VAL A 37 -23.46 12.87 -27.35
C VAL A 37 -23.34 12.16 -28.69
N ALA A 38 -23.28 12.91 -29.79
CA ALA A 38 -23.08 12.33 -31.13
C ALA A 38 -21.70 11.64 -31.23
N LEU A 39 -20.62 12.31 -30.80
CA LEU A 39 -19.27 11.73 -30.75
C LEU A 39 -19.20 10.47 -29.88
N TRP A 40 -19.83 10.49 -28.71
CA TRP A 40 -19.87 9.35 -27.80
C TRP A 40 -20.54 8.14 -28.44
N ARG A 41 -21.66 8.35 -29.15
CA ARG A 41 -22.36 7.27 -29.87
C ARG A 41 -21.46 6.62 -30.93
N LYS A 42 -20.68 7.42 -31.67
CA LYS A 42 -19.69 6.93 -32.66
C LYS A 42 -18.58 6.11 -32.00
N LEU A 43 -18.15 6.51 -30.81
CA LEU A 43 -17.08 5.85 -30.07
C LEU A 43 -17.56 4.72 -29.14
N LYS A 44 -18.85 4.38 -29.13
CA LYS A 44 -19.41 3.40 -28.17
C LYS A 44 -18.86 1.99 -28.37
N LYS A 45 -18.54 1.62 -29.62
CA LYS A 45 -17.98 0.30 -29.98
C LYS A 45 -16.54 0.10 -29.53
N HIS A 46 -15.83 1.17 -29.19
CA HIS A 46 -14.42 1.13 -28.84
C HIS A 46 -14.22 1.29 -27.32
N LYS A 47 -13.38 0.42 -26.75
CA LYS A 47 -12.96 0.52 -25.35
C LYS A 47 -12.04 1.74 -25.21
N LYS A 48 -12.43 2.65 -24.33
CA LYS A 48 -11.71 3.90 -24.05
C LYS A 48 -11.01 3.80 -22.72
N ILE A 49 -9.82 4.38 -22.63
CA ILE A 49 -9.10 4.59 -21.38
C ILE A 49 -8.95 6.09 -21.13
N THR A 50 -8.97 6.51 -19.86
CA THR A 50 -8.94 7.92 -19.47
C THR A 50 -7.77 8.22 -18.56
N SER A 51 -7.31 9.47 -18.56
CA SER A 51 -6.21 9.91 -17.71
C SER A 51 -6.56 9.83 -16.22
N LEU A 52 -5.70 9.20 -15.44
CA LEU A 52 -5.81 9.04 -13.99
C LEU A 52 -5.63 10.36 -13.22
N ASN A 53 -4.66 11.19 -13.63
CA ASN A 53 -4.18 12.35 -12.87
C ASN A 53 -4.82 13.71 -13.28
N LYS A 54 -5.57 13.77 -14.38
CA LYS A 54 -6.21 14.99 -14.88
C LYS A 54 -7.75 14.86 -14.91
N ASN A 55 -8.34 14.31 -13.85
CA ASN A 55 -9.79 14.18 -13.67
C ASN A 55 -10.50 13.49 -14.85
N SER A 56 -9.88 12.47 -15.46
CA SER A 56 -10.42 11.78 -16.63
C SER A 56 -10.75 12.69 -17.82
N LYS A 57 -10.10 13.87 -17.92
CA LYS A 57 -10.31 14.84 -19.00
C LYS A 57 -9.81 14.32 -20.35
N TYR A 58 -8.66 13.67 -20.33
CA TYR A 58 -8.01 13.14 -21.52
C TYR A 58 -8.37 11.66 -21.68
N PHE A 59 -8.54 11.22 -22.92
CA PHE A 59 -8.83 9.83 -23.21
C PHE A 59 -8.27 9.41 -24.57
N THR A 60 -8.14 8.10 -24.75
CA THR A 60 -7.80 7.46 -26.02
C THR A 60 -8.55 6.13 -26.17
N ILE A 61 -8.42 5.51 -27.35
CA ILE A 61 -8.92 4.16 -27.63
C ILE A 61 -7.83 3.14 -27.27
N LEU A 62 -8.18 2.14 -26.47
CA LEU A 62 -7.23 1.15 -25.95
C LEU A 62 -6.44 0.47 -27.06
N ASN A 63 -7.11 0.05 -28.14
CA ASN A 63 -6.50 -0.68 -29.25
C ASN A 63 -5.35 0.07 -29.96
N PHE A 64 -5.19 1.38 -29.74
CA PHE A 64 -4.12 2.18 -30.36
C PHE A 64 -2.86 2.27 -29.52
N VAL A 65 -2.93 1.86 -28.26
CA VAL A 65 -1.87 2.08 -27.28
C VAL A 65 -1.60 0.83 -26.43
N GLU A 66 -2.21 -0.30 -26.77
CA GLU A 66 -2.08 -1.57 -26.06
C GLU A 66 -0.63 -2.08 -26.06
N ASP A 67 0.10 -1.83 -27.15
CA ASP A 67 1.52 -2.13 -27.33
C ASP A 67 2.46 -1.22 -26.51
N LYS A 68 1.96 -0.06 -26.04
CA LYS A 68 2.72 0.93 -25.27
C LYS A 68 2.52 0.79 -23.76
N MET A 69 1.74 -0.19 -23.33
CA MET A 69 1.44 -0.40 -21.91
C MET A 69 2.56 -1.18 -21.22
N ASP A 70 2.82 -0.83 -19.97
CA ASP A 70 3.72 -1.62 -19.14
C ASP A 70 3.06 -2.91 -18.62
N ASP A 71 3.83 -3.75 -17.94
CA ASP A 71 3.37 -5.01 -17.34
C ASP A 71 2.24 -4.83 -16.32
N ASN A 72 2.07 -3.61 -15.79
CA ASN A 72 1.00 -3.28 -14.85
C ASN A 72 -0.27 -2.78 -15.56
N GLY A 73 -0.25 -2.65 -16.90
CA GLY A 73 -1.33 -2.09 -17.70
C GLY A 73 -1.44 -0.58 -17.59
N ILE A 74 -0.33 0.10 -17.28
CA ILE A 74 -0.21 1.55 -17.18
C ILE A 74 0.52 2.07 -18.40
N TRP A 75 -0.01 3.14 -18.99
CA TRP A 75 0.66 3.85 -20.09
C TRP A 75 0.92 5.29 -19.67
N LYS A 76 2.18 5.71 -19.82
CA LYS A 76 2.63 7.08 -19.53
C LYS A 76 2.81 7.80 -20.87
N TYR A 77 2.14 8.93 -21.01
CA TYR A 77 2.21 9.78 -22.19
C TYR A 77 2.44 11.22 -21.77
N ASN A 78 3.67 11.71 -21.92
CA ASN A 78 4.12 12.99 -21.34
C ASN A 78 3.77 13.03 -19.84
N ASP A 79 3.03 14.04 -19.40
CA ASP A 79 2.55 14.18 -18.02
C ASP A 79 1.23 13.44 -17.72
N LEU A 80 0.71 12.67 -18.68
CA LEU A 80 -0.56 11.95 -18.54
C LEU A 80 -0.33 10.48 -18.26
N ILE A 81 -1.18 9.93 -17.39
CA ILE A 81 -1.09 8.53 -16.96
C ILE A 81 -2.42 7.87 -17.22
N PHE A 82 -2.41 6.76 -17.95
CA PHE A 82 -3.59 5.99 -18.32
C PHE A 82 -3.50 4.58 -17.74
N SER A 83 -4.66 3.95 -17.55
CA SER A 83 -4.76 2.59 -17.05
C SER A 83 -5.89 1.83 -17.75
N ILE A 84 -5.66 0.56 -18.05
CA ILE A 84 -6.69 -0.36 -18.56
C ILE A 84 -7.72 -0.76 -17.53
N HIS A 85 -7.36 -0.63 -16.26
CA HIS A 85 -8.16 -1.09 -15.11
C HIS A 85 -9.25 -0.10 -14.73
N GLY A 86 -9.31 1.05 -15.40
CA GLY A 86 -10.32 2.09 -15.17
C GLY A 86 -9.76 3.26 -14.37
N GLY A 87 -10.47 3.69 -13.34
CA GLY A 87 -10.07 4.85 -12.54
C GLY A 87 -8.90 4.55 -11.59
N VAL A 88 -8.50 5.57 -10.83
CA VAL A 88 -7.40 5.45 -9.86
C VAL A 88 -7.71 4.38 -8.80
N CYS A 89 -8.93 4.36 -8.26
CA CYS A 89 -9.33 3.36 -7.27
C CYS A 89 -9.30 1.93 -7.83
N ASP A 90 -9.71 1.76 -9.08
CA ASP A 90 -9.80 0.45 -9.74
C ASP A 90 -8.39 -0.06 -10.07
N THR A 91 -7.51 0.83 -10.51
CA THR A 91 -6.09 0.54 -10.76
C THR A 91 -5.38 0.17 -9.45
N ILE A 92 -5.61 0.92 -8.36
CA ILE A 92 -5.07 0.57 -7.04
C ILE A 92 -5.56 -0.81 -6.61
N LYS A 93 -6.85 -1.10 -6.78
CA LYS A 93 -7.41 -2.42 -6.44
C LYS A 93 -6.69 -3.52 -7.21
N TYR A 94 -6.53 -3.36 -8.52
CA TYR A 94 -5.82 -4.32 -9.35
C TYR A 94 -4.38 -4.56 -8.86
N LEU A 95 -3.60 -3.49 -8.67
CA LEU A 95 -2.21 -3.58 -8.21
C LEU A 95 -2.09 -4.23 -6.82
N VAL A 96 -3.05 -3.95 -5.93
CA VAL A 96 -3.12 -4.57 -4.61
C VAL A 96 -3.47 -6.05 -4.71
N ASP A 97 -4.41 -6.44 -5.57
CA ASP A 97 -4.84 -7.82 -5.75
C ASP A 97 -3.77 -8.69 -6.42
N THR A 98 -3.02 -8.14 -7.37
CA THR A 98 -1.93 -8.86 -8.06
C THR A 98 -0.64 -8.91 -7.26
N SER A 99 -0.48 -8.04 -6.26
CA SER A 99 0.70 -8.07 -5.39
C SER A 99 0.79 -9.39 -4.62
N ASN A 100 2.00 -9.95 -4.59
CA ASN A 100 2.29 -11.19 -3.86
C ASN A 100 2.27 -11.04 -2.33
N GLN A 101 2.50 -9.84 -1.78
CA GLN A 101 2.74 -9.64 -0.35
C GLN A 101 2.03 -8.41 0.23
N GLY A 102 0.98 -7.97 -0.47
CA GLY A 102 0.42 -6.64 -0.31
C GLY A 102 1.40 -5.57 -0.79
N ILE A 103 0.97 -4.31 -0.80
CA ILE A 103 1.74 -3.22 -1.38
C ILE A 103 1.71 -2.00 -0.47
N LYS A 104 2.82 -1.24 -0.44
CA LYS A 104 2.89 0.00 0.34
C LYS A 104 2.42 1.18 -0.51
N CYS A 105 2.05 2.27 0.15
CA CYS A 105 1.70 3.53 -0.53
C CYS A 105 2.85 4.02 -1.44
N LYS A 106 4.09 3.99 -0.94
CA LYS A 106 5.27 4.44 -1.71
C LYS A 106 5.50 3.61 -2.99
N ASP A 107 5.31 2.30 -2.89
CA ASP A 107 5.49 1.40 -4.04
C ASP A 107 4.40 1.67 -5.10
N LEU A 108 3.16 1.90 -4.66
CA LEU A 108 2.07 2.34 -5.53
C LEU A 108 2.35 3.70 -6.18
N ASP A 109 2.90 4.65 -5.43
CA ASP A 109 3.24 5.98 -5.96
C ASP A 109 4.29 5.89 -7.07
N ILE A 110 5.28 5.00 -6.91
CA ILE A 110 6.33 4.75 -7.91
C ILE A 110 5.74 4.09 -9.17
N ILE A 111 4.93 3.04 -9.00
CA ILE A 111 4.32 2.31 -10.13
C ILE A 111 3.38 3.24 -10.91
N MET A 112 2.46 3.90 -10.21
CA MET A 112 1.43 4.72 -10.84
C MET A 112 1.92 6.12 -11.21
N ASN A 113 3.10 6.55 -10.75
CA ASN A 113 3.65 7.89 -10.93
C ASN A 113 2.68 9.03 -10.49
N ILE A 114 1.87 8.76 -9.45
CA ILE A 114 0.95 9.72 -8.83
C ILE A 114 0.95 9.51 -7.31
N SER A 115 0.59 10.55 -6.56
CA SER A 115 0.36 10.41 -5.11
C SER A 115 -0.94 9.62 -4.86
N THR A 116 -0.82 8.35 -4.46
CA THR A 116 -1.93 7.44 -4.20
C THR A 116 -2.53 7.57 -2.80
N GLY A 117 -1.85 8.22 -1.86
CA GLY A 117 -2.29 8.39 -0.46
C GLY A 117 -3.75 8.80 -0.29
N PRO A 118 -4.21 9.92 -0.91
CA PRO A 118 -5.61 10.35 -0.83
C PRO A 118 -6.60 9.34 -1.44
N HIS A 119 -6.19 8.67 -2.52
CA HIS A 119 -7.02 7.69 -3.23
C HIS A 119 -7.16 6.39 -2.44
N LEU A 120 -6.13 5.97 -1.70
CA LEU A 120 -6.15 4.76 -0.88
C LEU A 120 -7.24 4.80 0.19
N LEU A 121 -7.44 5.95 0.85
CA LEU A 121 -8.52 6.11 1.82
C LEU A 121 -9.89 5.95 1.16
N LYS A 122 -10.07 6.51 -0.05
CA LYS A 122 -11.30 6.37 -0.83
C LYS A 122 -11.52 4.91 -1.25
N THR A 123 -10.47 4.21 -1.67
CA THR A 123 -10.53 2.79 -2.07
C THR A 123 -10.87 1.88 -0.89
N ILE A 124 -10.35 2.17 0.31
CA ILE A 124 -10.74 1.46 1.56
C ILE A 124 -12.21 1.71 1.89
N LYS A 125 -12.67 2.97 1.83
CA LYS A 125 -14.08 3.31 2.11
C LYS A 125 -15.06 2.59 1.17
N LYS A 126 -14.65 2.32 -0.08
CA LYS A 126 -15.41 1.53 -1.04
C LYS A 126 -15.37 0.01 -0.76
N GLY A 127 -14.57 -0.45 0.19
CA GLY A 127 -14.40 -1.88 0.49
C GLY A 127 -13.56 -2.65 -0.54
N TYR A 128 -12.84 -1.96 -1.41
CA TYR A 128 -12.06 -2.60 -2.48
C TYR A 128 -10.73 -3.17 -1.98
N ILE A 129 -10.18 -2.59 -0.92
CA ILE A 129 -8.92 -3.02 -0.31
C ILE A 129 -9.01 -2.89 1.21
N VAL A 130 -8.15 -3.61 1.91
CA VAL A 130 -7.97 -3.49 3.36
C VAL A 130 -6.54 -3.05 3.66
N ARG A 131 -6.29 -2.52 4.87
CA ARG A 131 -4.94 -2.13 5.29
C ARG A 131 -4.57 -2.75 6.63
N GLY A 132 -3.31 -3.16 6.73
CA GLY A 132 -2.68 -3.61 7.97
C GLY A 132 -1.51 -2.70 8.32
N LYS A 133 -1.34 -2.40 9.61
CA LYS A 133 -0.13 -1.73 10.09
C LYS A 133 0.93 -2.78 10.36
N ILE A 134 2.02 -2.74 9.60
CA ILE A 134 3.13 -3.70 9.71
C ILE A 134 4.38 -2.90 10.06
N SER A 135 4.92 -3.16 11.25
CA SER A 135 5.95 -2.31 11.88
C SER A 135 5.50 -0.84 11.95
N ARG A 136 6.13 0.05 11.19
CA ARG A 136 5.86 1.49 11.16
C ARG A 136 5.10 1.95 9.91
N GLU A 137 4.85 1.05 8.96
CA GLU A 137 4.26 1.40 7.66
C GLU A 137 2.87 0.76 7.48
N TRP A 138 2.05 1.41 6.66
CA TRP A 138 0.78 0.86 6.21
C TRP A 138 1.01 0.02 4.95
N VAL A 139 0.54 -1.23 5.00
CA VAL A 139 0.52 -2.14 3.86
C VAL A 139 -0.93 -2.40 3.50
N TYR A 140 -1.22 -2.38 2.21
CA TYR A 140 -2.55 -2.58 1.65
C TYR A 140 -2.64 -3.97 1.05
N PHE A 141 -3.77 -4.62 1.29
CA PHE A 141 -4.05 -6.00 0.92
C PHE A 141 -5.38 -6.09 0.19
N SER A 142 -5.56 -7.17 -0.55
CA SER A 142 -6.81 -7.47 -1.23
C SER A 142 -7.97 -7.53 -0.23
N SER A 143 -9.16 -7.08 -0.62
CA SER A 143 -10.36 -7.32 0.18
C SER A 143 -10.86 -8.77 0.07
N ASN A 144 -10.38 -9.53 -0.92
CA ASN A 144 -10.67 -10.95 -1.04
C ASN A 144 -9.85 -11.73 0.00
N GLU A 145 -10.54 -12.42 0.92
CA GLU A 145 -9.93 -13.13 2.05
C GLU A 145 -8.90 -14.18 1.59
N LYS A 146 -9.17 -14.93 0.51
CA LYS A 146 -8.24 -15.95 0.01
C LYS A 146 -6.93 -15.32 -0.47
N VAL A 147 -7.02 -14.24 -1.24
CA VAL A 147 -5.87 -13.51 -1.76
C VAL A 147 -5.12 -12.83 -0.61
N MET A 148 -5.83 -12.16 0.30
CA MET A 148 -5.25 -11.54 1.48
C MET A 148 -4.44 -12.53 2.33
N MET A 149 -4.97 -13.73 2.58
CA MET A 149 -4.27 -14.74 3.36
C MET A 149 -3.00 -15.25 2.66
N GLN A 150 -3.02 -15.37 1.34
CA GLN A 150 -1.81 -15.69 0.56
C GLN A 150 -0.77 -14.57 0.65
N GLN A 151 -1.21 -13.32 0.55
CA GLN A 151 -0.36 -12.14 0.68
C GLN A 151 0.30 -12.04 2.05
N LEU A 152 -0.46 -12.27 3.12
CA LEU A 152 0.06 -12.26 4.49
C LEU A 152 1.09 -13.36 4.71
N LYS A 153 0.82 -14.60 4.26
CA LYS A 153 1.78 -15.71 4.39
C LYS A 153 3.09 -15.43 3.68
N LYS A 154 3.04 -14.96 2.42
CA LYS A 154 4.24 -14.62 1.66
C LYS A 154 5.02 -13.47 2.30
N ARG A 155 4.31 -12.48 2.85
CA ARG A 155 4.94 -11.37 3.58
C ARG A 155 5.61 -11.82 4.88
N GLU A 156 4.97 -12.69 5.67
CA GLU A 156 5.59 -13.24 6.88
C GLU A 156 6.90 -13.96 6.54
N MET A 157 6.90 -14.79 5.48
CA MET A 157 8.13 -15.41 5.00
C MET A 157 9.19 -14.38 4.61
N HIS A 158 8.82 -13.32 3.88
CA HIS A 158 9.76 -12.29 3.46
C HIS A 158 10.29 -11.42 4.63
N ASP A 159 9.44 -11.07 5.60
CA ASP A 159 9.82 -10.31 6.79
C ASP A 159 10.65 -11.16 7.78
N ILE A 160 10.51 -12.49 7.76
CA ILE A 160 11.40 -13.44 8.47
C ILE A 160 12.74 -13.62 7.72
N VAL A 161 12.74 -13.57 6.38
CA VAL A 161 13.95 -13.74 5.55
C VAL A 161 14.86 -12.50 5.56
N LYS A 162 14.40 -11.34 6.05
CA LYS A 162 15.26 -10.18 6.35
C LYS A 162 16.03 -10.33 7.68
N ILE A 163 16.48 -11.54 8.01
CA ILE A 163 17.54 -11.74 9.00
C ILE A 163 18.85 -11.67 8.22
N ASP A 164 19.68 -10.71 8.59
CA ASP A 164 21.03 -10.50 8.09
C ASP A 164 21.83 -11.82 8.09
N THR A 165 22.09 -12.37 6.90
CA THR A 165 22.94 -13.55 6.69
C THR A 165 24.42 -13.21 6.57
N SER A 166 24.86 -12.00 6.95
CA SER A 166 26.29 -11.66 6.96
C SER A 166 27.10 -12.33 8.08
N GLN A 167 26.52 -13.24 8.88
CA GLN A 167 27.27 -14.17 9.73
C GLN A 167 26.57 -15.53 9.86
N THR A 168 26.86 -16.46 8.95
CA THR A 168 27.32 -17.84 9.26
C THR A 168 27.42 -18.67 7.98
N GLU A 169 28.65 -18.82 7.48
CA GLU A 169 29.00 -20.07 6.82
C GLU A 169 29.08 -21.17 7.88
N LYS A 170 28.33 -22.25 7.67
CA LYS A 170 28.68 -23.68 7.86
C LYS A 170 27.42 -24.49 8.15
N SER A 171 26.92 -25.20 7.15
CA SER A 171 26.82 -26.66 7.16
C SER A 171 25.83 -27.19 6.11
N THR A 172 26.34 -28.18 5.38
CA THR A 172 25.80 -29.07 4.36
C THR A 172 24.36 -29.60 4.55
N ILE A 173 23.71 -29.80 3.39
CA ILE A 173 22.35 -30.32 3.07
C ILE A 173 22.22 -31.83 3.44
N PRO A 174 21.01 -32.46 3.52
CA PRO A 174 20.34 -33.00 2.31
C PRO A 174 18.79 -32.91 2.30
N GLN A 175 18.24 -33.11 1.09
CA GLN A 175 16.82 -33.05 0.74
C GLN A 175 15.97 -34.20 1.31
N GLU A 176 14.67 -33.94 1.51
CA GLU A 176 13.63 -34.98 1.44
C GLU A 176 12.39 -34.53 0.67
N LYS A 177 11.98 -35.41 -0.25
CA LYS A 177 10.72 -35.40 -1.00
C LYS A 177 9.63 -36.00 -0.10
N GLY A 178 8.43 -35.41 -0.11
CA GLY A 178 7.25 -36.04 0.48
C GLY A 178 5.98 -35.21 0.31
N LYS A 179 5.16 -35.58 -0.68
CA LYS A 179 3.75 -35.16 -0.78
C LYS A 179 2.90 -36.14 0.03
N ASN A 180 2.17 -35.68 1.05
CA ASN A 180 1.07 -36.45 1.62
C ASN A 180 0.06 -35.49 2.26
N TRP A 181 -1.09 -35.29 1.61
CA TRP A 181 -2.28 -34.73 2.25
C TRP A 181 -3.10 -35.90 2.81
N SER A 182 -3.26 -35.96 4.13
CA SER A 182 -4.31 -36.74 4.76
C SER A 182 -4.85 -36.04 6.00
N ASN A 183 -6.08 -35.56 5.82
CA ASN A 183 -7.16 -35.31 6.77
C ASN A 183 -6.85 -35.51 8.26
N THR A 184 -7.14 -34.49 9.08
CA THR A 184 -8.17 -34.57 10.15
C THR A 184 -8.34 -33.21 10.86
N SER A 185 -9.60 -32.82 11.02
CA SER A 185 -10.15 -31.69 11.79
C SER A 185 -9.97 -30.28 11.22
N ILE A 186 -10.92 -29.89 10.36
CA ILE A 186 -11.28 -28.48 10.15
C ILE A 186 -11.67 -27.89 11.51
N LYS A 187 -10.83 -27.00 12.07
CA LYS A 187 -11.27 -26.03 13.08
C LYS A 187 -11.69 -24.75 12.35
N PRO A 188 -12.97 -24.35 12.43
CA PRO A 188 -13.39 -23.07 11.89
C PRO A 188 -12.85 -21.95 12.79
N TYR A 189 -12.63 -20.78 12.20
CA TYR A 189 -12.35 -19.52 12.87
C TYR A 189 -10.89 -19.31 13.35
N VAL A 190 -10.11 -18.53 12.59
CA VAL A 190 -8.92 -17.85 13.13
C VAL A 190 -9.42 -16.70 14.01
N VAL A 191 -9.84 -17.03 15.23
CA VAL A 191 -10.01 -16.07 16.31
C VAL A 191 -8.60 -15.61 16.65
N TRP A 192 -8.38 -14.29 16.75
CA TRP A 192 -7.17 -13.74 17.32
C TRP A 192 -6.81 -14.50 18.61
N LYS A 193 -5.73 -15.29 18.59
CA LYS A 193 -5.30 -16.15 19.71
C LYS A 193 -5.34 -15.36 21.02
N GLU A 194 -6.02 -15.86 22.04
CA GLU A 194 -6.18 -15.24 23.37
C GLU A 194 -4.85 -14.76 23.96
N LYS A 195 -3.76 -15.51 23.73
CA LYS A 195 -2.39 -15.13 24.09
C LYS A 195 -1.94 -13.77 23.54
N ALA A 196 -2.43 -13.34 22.39
CA ALA A 196 -2.11 -12.04 21.80
C ALA A 196 -2.91 -10.89 22.46
N LYS A 197 -4.15 -11.15 22.90
CA LYS A 197 -4.93 -10.21 23.71
C LYS A 197 -4.32 -10.07 25.11
N GLU A 198 -3.97 -11.19 25.73
CA GLU A 198 -3.27 -11.22 27.02
C GLU A 198 -1.93 -10.48 26.97
N ARG A 199 -1.11 -10.72 25.94
CA ARG A 199 0.15 -9.99 25.73
C ARG A 199 -0.06 -8.49 25.59
N ARG A 200 -1.10 -8.05 24.87
CA ARG A 200 -1.41 -6.62 24.72
C ARG A 200 -1.88 -6.01 26.03
N LEU A 201 -2.70 -6.71 26.80
CA LEU A 201 -3.17 -6.25 28.09
C LEU A 201 -2.02 -6.18 29.10
N LYS A 202 -1.13 -7.19 29.12
CA LYS A 202 0.07 -7.23 29.95
C LYS A 202 1.06 -6.12 29.59
N ASN A 203 1.29 -5.87 28.29
CA ASN A 203 2.15 -4.77 27.84
C ASN A 203 1.54 -3.39 28.10
N LYS A 204 0.21 -3.25 28.06
CA LYS A 204 -0.49 -2.01 28.44
C LYS A 204 -0.31 -1.75 29.94
N PHE A 205 -0.51 -2.77 30.78
CA PHE A 205 -0.27 -2.68 32.22
C PHE A 205 1.18 -2.36 32.56
N LEU A 206 2.15 -3.01 31.91
CA LEU A 206 3.57 -2.73 32.11
C LEU A 206 3.93 -1.28 31.76
N LYS A 207 3.42 -0.75 30.65
CA LYS A 207 3.64 0.64 30.26
C LYS A 207 3.02 1.63 31.26
N GLN A 208 1.84 1.30 31.77
CA GLN A 208 1.16 2.13 32.77
C GLN A 208 1.90 2.11 34.10
N ARG A 209 2.36 0.94 34.55
CA ARG A 209 3.20 0.76 35.74
C ARG A 209 4.53 1.52 35.64
N VAL A 210 5.21 1.43 34.49
CA VAL A 210 6.45 2.18 34.25
C VAL A 210 6.18 3.68 34.28
N LYS A 211 5.09 4.13 33.65
CA LYS A 211 4.69 5.54 33.68
C LYS A 211 4.40 5.99 35.12
N GLU A 212 3.68 5.21 35.93
CA GLU A 212 3.44 5.53 37.34
C GLU A 212 4.74 5.62 38.15
N LEU A 213 5.67 4.68 37.94
CA LEU A 213 6.98 4.67 38.59
C LEU A 213 7.88 5.84 38.16
N THR A 214 7.77 6.32 36.92
CA THR A 214 8.57 7.44 36.40
C THR A 214 7.93 8.80 36.63
N THR A 215 6.60 8.86 36.78
CA THR A 215 5.84 10.12 36.91
C THR A 215 5.45 10.43 38.37
N SER A 216 5.60 9.48 39.30
CA SER A 216 5.38 9.74 40.74
C SER A 216 6.41 10.73 41.29
N ARG A 217 5.91 11.81 41.90
CA ARG A 217 6.69 12.93 42.47
C ARG A 217 7.69 12.45 43.54
N ASP A 218 7.42 11.32 44.19
CA ASP A 218 8.27 10.72 45.21
C ASP A 218 9.36 9.80 44.64
N SER A 219 9.27 9.39 43.37
CA SER A 219 10.28 8.54 42.72
C SER A 219 11.62 9.26 42.55
N TRP A 220 11.58 10.53 42.12
CA TRP A 220 12.80 11.36 42.07
C TRP A 220 13.33 11.69 43.46
N LYS A 221 12.45 11.97 44.44
CA LYS A 221 12.85 12.19 45.84
C LYS A 221 13.51 10.95 46.46
N ASN A 222 12.96 9.76 46.23
CA ASN A 222 13.53 8.50 46.71
C ASN A 222 14.85 8.18 46.00
N LYS A 223 14.95 8.46 44.70
CA LYS A 223 16.20 8.32 43.94
C LYS A 223 17.27 9.26 44.47
N ALA A 224 16.93 10.54 44.71
CA ALA A 224 17.81 11.55 45.29
C ALA A 224 18.25 11.19 46.72
N LYS A 225 17.32 10.70 47.56
CA LYS A 225 17.62 10.26 48.93
C LYS A 225 18.57 9.06 48.95
N LYS A 226 18.41 8.12 48.01
CA LYS A 226 19.30 6.97 47.87
C LYS A 226 20.72 7.40 47.47
N THR A 227 20.85 8.30 46.48
CA THR A 227 22.17 8.86 46.09
C THR A 227 22.83 9.64 47.22
N ASN A 228 22.08 10.43 47.99
CA ASN A 228 22.65 11.18 49.12
C ASN A 228 23.13 10.24 50.24
N ASN A 229 22.38 9.20 50.57
CA ASN A 229 22.82 8.21 51.55
C ASN A 229 24.12 7.52 51.10
N THR A 230 24.20 7.10 49.83
CA THR A 230 25.42 6.50 49.29
C THR A 230 26.61 7.46 49.30
N SER A 231 26.40 8.75 49.00
CA SER A 231 27.46 9.77 49.09
C SER A 231 27.95 9.95 50.53
N ASN A 232 27.05 10.00 51.50
CA ASN A 232 27.40 10.13 52.92
C ASN A 232 28.14 8.89 53.46
N ASP A 233 27.77 7.70 53.00
CA ASP A 233 28.45 6.46 53.38
C ASP A 233 29.89 6.43 52.82
N LEU A 234 30.08 6.87 51.57
CA LEU A 234 31.42 7.00 50.96
C LEU A 234 32.26 8.10 51.62
N GLU A 235 31.66 9.18 52.09
CA GLU A 235 32.36 10.21 52.87
C GLU A 235 32.81 9.68 54.23
N ARG A 236 31.96 8.93 54.93
CA ARG A 236 32.33 8.26 56.19
C ARG A 236 33.46 7.26 55.99
N GLU A 237 33.37 6.44 54.95
CA GLU A 237 34.42 5.47 54.59
C GLU A 237 35.75 6.18 54.28
N ASN A 238 35.71 7.30 53.55
CA ASN A 238 36.91 8.13 53.31
C ASN A 238 37.47 8.76 54.60
N ILE A 239 36.62 9.20 55.53
CA ILE A 239 37.06 9.73 56.82
C ILE A 239 37.71 8.64 57.67
N ASP A 240 37.14 7.44 57.70
CA ASP A 240 37.69 6.30 58.44
C ASP A 240 39.01 5.78 57.84
N LEU A 241 39.16 5.84 56.50
CA LEU A 241 40.42 5.55 55.82
C LEU A 241 41.49 6.60 56.15
N LYS A 242 41.13 7.88 56.21
CA LYS A 242 42.05 8.98 56.62
C LYS A 242 42.46 8.94 58.09
N LYS A 243 41.69 8.30 58.97
CA LYS A 243 42.05 8.11 60.39
C LYS A 243 42.94 6.88 60.63
N LYS A 244 43.05 5.98 59.64
CA LYS A 244 43.89 4.77 59.68
C LYS A 244 45.25 4.94 59.00
N THR A 245 45.51 6.13 58.44
CA THR A 245 46.79 6.56 57.87
C THR A 245 47.43 7.59 58.79
#